data_AF-A0A7C2U6K1-F1
#
_entry.id   AF-A0A7C2U6K1-F1
#
_cell.length_a   1.000
_cell.length_b   1.000
_cell.length_c   1.000
_cell.angle_alpha   90.00
_cell.angle_beta   90.00
_cell.angle_gamma   90.00
#
_symmetry.space_group_name_H-M   'P 1'
#
loop_
_entity.id
_entity.type
_entity.pdbx_description
1 polymer ?
#
loop_
_entity_poly.entity_id
_entity_poly.type
_entity_poly.pdbx_seq_one_letter_code
_entity_poly.pdbx_strand_id
1 'polypeptide(L)'
;MQILTIERIERKTSSKGQPYAEVHAGDGQVYYAWDRQVIEFLQPGGTYEAEVKEAGRFRKLTAVRHVASQNGPQPVQAQEEPQPGPEAEATLTIKVLVAFDREAVEALKALAQALRAIKS
;
A
#
# COMPACT_ATOMS: atom_id res chain seq x y z
N MET A 1 12.39 -5.02 9.37
CA MET A 1 10.99 -4.55 9.18
C MET A 1 10.57 -3.81 10.45
N GLN A 2 9.76 -2.77 10.33
CA GLN A 2 9.27 -1.98 11.47
C GLN A 2 7.82 -1.56 11.25
N ILE A 3 7.07 -1.33 12.32
CA ILE A 3 5.67 -0.87 12.26
C ILE A 3 5.65 0.66 12.19
N LEU A 4 4.92 1.20 11.22
CA LEU A 4 4.74 2.63 10.98
C LEU A 4 3.25 2.97 10.94
N THR A 5 2.86 4.00 11.68
CA THR A 5 1.54 4.63 11.51
C THR A 5 1.74 5.85 10.63
N ILE A 6 1.03 5.92 9.52
CA ILE A 6 1.19 6.99 8.54
C ILE A 6 0.28 8.14 8.91
N GLU A 7 0.83 9.33 9.13
CA GLU A 7 0.04 10.53 9.47
C GLU A 7 -0.28 11.34 8.23
N ARG A 8 0.69 11.49 7.33
CA ARG A 8 0.58 12.33 6.13
C ARG A 8 1.45 11.79 5.02
N ILE A 9 0.97 11.95 3.78
CA ILE A 9 1.69 11.56 2.57
C ILE A 9 1.73 12.76 1.63
N GLU A 10 2.92 13.20 1.24
CA GLU A 10 3.12 14.24 0.22
C GLU A 10 3.66 13.62 -1.05
N ARG A 11 2.92 13.75 -2.16
CA ARG A 11 3.36 13.25 -3.46
C ARG A 11 4.12 14.34 -4.20
N LYS A 12 5.33 14.04 -4.65
CA LYS A 12 6.26 14.98 -5.28
C LYS A 12 6.89 14.37 -6.52
N THR A 13 7.50 15.23 -7.32
CA THR A 13 8.29 14.84 -8.49
C THR A 13 9.73 15.28 -8.25
N SER A 14 10.68 14.38 -8.43
CA SER A 14 12.10 14.70 -8.26
C SER A 14 12.61 15.61 -9.38
N SER A 15 13.79 16.19 -9.19
CA SER A 15 14.48 16.98 -10.22
C SER A 15 14.75 16.19 -11.52
N LYS A 16 14.72 14.86 -11.46
CA LYS A 16 14.86 13.96 -12.63
C LYS A 16 13.52 13.55 -13.24
N GLY A 17 12.41 14.15 -12.81
CA GLY A 17 11.06 13.84 -13.31
C GLY A 17 10.43 12.56 -12.73
N GLN A 18 11.10 11.88 -11.80
CA GLN A 18 10.57 10.65 -11.21
C GLN A 18 9.61 10.94 -10.05
N PRO A 19 8.42 10.32 -10.00
CA PRO A 19 7.49 10.49 -8.90
C PRO A 19 8.02 9.82 -7.62
N TYR A 20 7.81 10.47 -6.49
CA TYR A 20 8.11 9.94 -5.17
C TYR A 20 7.08 10.47 -4.15
N ALA A 21 7.04 9.88 -2.97
CA ALA A 21 6.26 10.39 -1.85
C ALA A 21 7.12 10.54 -0.59
N GLU A 22 6.88 11.62 0.15
CA GLU A 22 7.32 11.79 1.52
C GLU A 22 6.22 11.32 2.46
N VAL A 23 6.58 10.43 3.37
CA VAL A 23 5.67 9.73 4.26
C VAL A 23 6.04 10.13 5.67
N HIS A 24 5.19 10.95 6.28
CA HIS A 24 5.33 11.36 7.66
C HIS A 24 4.68 10.30 8.54
N ALA A 25 5.47 9.67 9.39
CA ALA A 25 4.98 8.65 10.31
C ALA A 25 4.86 9.21 11.73
N GLY A 26 4.03 8.57 12.55
CA GLY A 26 3.75 8.99 13.93
C GLY A 26 4.93 8.87 14.90
N ASP A 27 6.07 8.34 14.45
CA ASP A 27 7.35 8.40 15.17
C ASP A 27 8.07 9.74 14.98
N GLY A 28 7.47 10.69 14.25
CA GLY A 28 8.04 12.00 13.93
C GLY A 28 9.12 11.95 12.85
N GLN A 29 9.31 10.80 12.19
CA GLN A 29 10.31 10.63 11.14
C GLN A 29 9.67 10.75 9.74
N VAL A 30 10.50 11.14 8.77
CA VAL A 30 10.11 11.20 7.36
C VAL A 30 10.75 10.04 6.60
N TYR A 31 9.90 9.30 5.91
CA TYR A 31 10.29 8.19 5.05
C TYR A 31 10.01 8.54 3.59
N TYR A 32 10.80 7.98 2.67
CA TYR A 32 10.70 8.26 1.25
C TYR A 32 10.27 7.01 0.49
N ALA A 33 9.16 7.08 -0.24
CA ALA A 33 8.70 6.02 -1.13
C ALA A 33 8.95 6.44 -2.58
N TRP A 34 9.60 5.58 -3.36
CA TRP A 34 9.82 5.80 -4.80
C TRP A 34 9.14 4.75 -5.66
N ASP A 35 8.72 3.64 -5.03
CA ASP A 35 7.97 2.60 -5.71
C ASP A 35 6.51 3.03 -5.84
N ARG A 36 5.98 3.01 -7.06
CA ARG A 36 4.61 3.44 -7.34
C ARG A 36 3.58 2.59 -6.61
N GLN A 37 3.79 1.28 -6.50
CA GLN A 37 2.86 0.39 -5.82
C GLN A 37 2.83 0.69 -4.32
N VAL A 38 4.00 0.96 -3.72
CA VAL A 38 4.08 1.40 -2.31
C VAL A 38 3.33 2.72 -2.12
N ILE A 39 3.55 3.71 -3.00
CA ILE A 39 2.90 5.04 -2.90
C ILE A 39 1.37 4.93 -3.05
N GLU A 40 0.88 4.10 -3.95
CA GLU A 40 -0.56 3.90 -4.18
C GLU A 40 -1.24 3.08 -3.07
N PHE A 41 -0.49 2.20 -2.39
CA PHE A 41 -1.00 1.37 -1.30
C PHE A 41 -1.10 2.10 0.04
N LEU A 42 -0.27 3.12 0.26
CA LEU A 42 -0.25 3.87 1.51
C LEU A 42 -1.43 4.83 1.62
N GLN A 43 -2.03 4.88 2.82
CA GLN A 43 -3.11 5.79 3.18
C GLN A 43 -2.79 6.47 4.53
N PRO A 44 -3.08 7.77 4.68
CA PRO A 44 -3.03 8.43 5.98
C PRO A 44 -3.96 7.73 6.99
N GLY A 45 -3.54 7.65 8.25
CA GLY A 45 -4.19 6.91 9.33
C GLY A 45 -3.92 5.40 9.32
N GLY A 46 -3.36 4.84 8.23
CA GLY A 46 -3.07 3.41 8.14
C GLY A 46 -1.84 3.00 8.96
N THR A 47 -1.90 1.80 9.54
CA THR A 47 -0.74 1.16 10.20
C THR A 47 -0.18 0.08 9.30
N TYR A 48 1.13 0.13 9.05
CA TYR A 48 1.82 -0.75 8.12
C TYR A 48 3.07 -1.34 8.74
N GLU A 49 3.34 -2.61 8.44
CA GLU A 49 4.68 -3.16 8.58
C GLU A 49 5.46 -2.80 7.33
N ALA A 50 6.52 -2.01 7.51
CA ALA A 50 7.34 -1.50 6.44
C ALA A 50 8.77 -2.07 6.49
N GLU A 51 9.30 -2.37 5.31
CA GLU A 51 10.73 -2.54 5.13
C GLU A 51 11.36 -1.18 4.82
N VAL A 52 12.33 -0.81 5.65
CA VAL A 52 13.04 0.46 5.54
C VAL A 52 14.50 0.19 5.24
N LYS A 53 14.97 0.77 4.13
CA LYS A 53 16.36 0.74 3.73
C LYS A 53 16.98 2.12 3.92
N GLU A 54 18.08 2.18 4.66
CA GLU A 54 18.85 3.42 4.79
C GLU A 54 19.71 3.61 3.54
N ALA A 55 19.51 4.73 2.85
CA ALA A 55 20.27 5.13 1.67
C ALA A 55 20.91 6.49 1.95
N GLY A 56 22.07 6.46 2.61
CA GLY A 56 22.72 7.66 3.15
C GLY A 56 21.89 8.27 4.27
N ARG A 57 21.48 9.53 4.11
CA ARG A 57 20.65 10.26 5.09
C ARG A 57 19.14 9.99 4.97
N PHE A 58 18.72 9.22 3.98
CA PHE A 58 17.31 9.01 3.67
C PHE A 58 16.85 7.62 4.06
N ARG A 59 15.68 7.53 4.71
CA ARG A 59 15.02 6.26 5.01
C ARG A 59 14.02 5.94 3.92
N LYS A 60 14.34 4.94 3.09
CA LYS A 60 13.51 4.58 1.94
C LYS A 60 12.57 3.42 2.29
N LEU A 61 11.29 3.57 1.97
CA LEU A 61 10.32 2.48 2.00
C LEU A 61 10.47 1.62 0.75
N THR A 62 10.76 0.33 0.93
CA THR A 62 10.93 -0.64 -0.16
C THR A 62 9.78 -1.62 -0.27
N ALA A 63 9.15 -1.97 0.86
CA ALA A 63 7.97 -2.82 0.91
C ALA A 63 7.07 -2.41 2.08
N VAL A 64 5.76 -2.57 1.93
CA VAL A 64 4.77 -2.26 2.96
C VAL A 64 3.67 -3.31 2.97
N ARG A 65 3.21 -3.68 4.17
CA ARG A 65 2.07 -4.57 4.38
C ARG A 65 1.13 -3.93 5.40
N HIS A 66 -0.15 -3.83 5.07
CA HIS A 66 -1.14 -3.30 6.00
C HIS A 66 -1.26 -4.22 7.21
N VAL A 67 -1.19 -3.66 8.40
CA VAL A 67 -1.40 -4.38 9.65
C VAL A 67 -2.75 -3.95 10.19
N ALA A 68 -3.72 -4.86 10.17
CA ALA A 68 -4.97 -4.66 10.87
C ALA A 68 -4.66 -4.57 12.37
N SER A 69 -4.54 -3.36 12.88
CA SER A 69 -4.39 -3.14 14.31
C SER A 69 -5.67 -3.65 14.99
N GLN A 70 -5.56 -4.50 16.01
CA GLN A 70 -6.72 -5.02 16.77
C GLN A 70 -7.48 -3.91 17.51
N ASN A 71 -6.89 -2.72 17.61
CA ASN A 71 -7.60 -1.49 17.92
C ASN A 71 -8.00 -0.85 16.60
N GLY A 72 -9.29 -0.93 16.28
CA GLY A 72 -9.85 -0.41 15.03
C GLY A 72 -9.44 1.04 14.73
N PRO A 73 -9.61 1.50 13.48
CA PRO A 73 -9.18 2.84 13.07
C PRO A 73 -9.82 3.88 14.00
N GLN A 74 -9.00 4.61 14.75
CA GLN A 74 -9.44 5.88 15.30
C GLN A 74 -9.69 6.79 14.10
N PRO A 75 -10.93 7.30 13.91
CA PRO A 75 -11.19 8.26 12.87
C PRO A 75 -10.36 9.50 13.19
N VAL A 76 -9.38 9.79 12.33
CA VAL A 76 -8.79 11.12 12.24
C VAL A 76 -9.93 12.07 11.87
N GLN A 77 -10.38 12.84 12.85
CA GLN A 77 -11.33 13.93 12.66
C GLN A 77 -10.72 14.93 11.67
N ALA A 78 -11.17 14.89 10.42
CA ALA A 78 -11.20 16.08 9.59
C ALA A 78 -12.21 17.03 10.23
N GLN A 79 -11.76 18.20 10.68
CA GLN A 79 -12.64 19.27 11.13
C GLN A 79 -13.38 19.89 9.93
N GLU A 80 -14.61 20.35 10.23
CA GLU A 80 -15.62 21.07 9.41
C GLU A 80 -16.49 20.13 8.53
N GLU A 81 -17.81 19.92 8.69
CA GLU A 81 -18.96 20.51 9.42
C GLU A 81 -20.17 19.50 9.40
N PRO A 82 -21.38 19.74 10.00
CA PRO A 82 -22.12 18.74 10.81
C PRO A 82 -23.28 17.92 10.16
N GLN A 83 -23.40 16.64 10.61
CA GLN A 83 -24.57 15.72 10.85
C GLN A 83 -25.76 15.58 9.85
N PRO A 84 -26.61 14.52 9.96
CA PRO A 84 -26.43 13.12 10.41
C PRO A 84 -27.11 12.08 9.48
N GLY A 85 -26.73 10.80 9.59
CA GLY A 85 -27.49 9.69 8.99
C GLY A 85 -27.05 8.34 9.57
N PRO A 86 -27.96 7.52 10.12
CA PRO A 86 -27.63 6.18 10.58
C PRO A 86 -27.55 5.22 9.37
N GLU A 87 -26.82 4.12 9.54
CA GLU A 87 -26.73 3.00 8.58
C GLU A 87 -25.77 3.19 7.41
N ALA A 88 -24.47 3.28 7.71
CA ALA A 88 -23.46 2.84 6.75
C ALA A 88 -23.25 1.33 6.94
N GLU A 89 -24.04 0.52 6.22
CA GLU A 89 -23.72 -0.89 6.00
C GLU A 89 -22.29 -0.97 5.45
N ALA A 90 -21.37 -1.45 6.29
CA ALA A 90 -19.99 -1.63 5.92
C ALA A 90 -19.89 -2.73 4.84
N THR A 91 -20.02 -2.34 3.58
CA THR A 91 -19.73 -3.22 2.45
C THR A 91 -18.23 -3.44 2.42
N LEU A 92 -17.79 -4.49 3.11
CA LEU A 92 -16.40 -4.93 3.15
C LEU A 92 -16.00 -5.44 1.77
N THR A 93 -15.49 -4.55 0.92
CA THR A 93 -14.96 -4.91 -0.39
C THR A 93 -13.55 -5.48 -0.20
N ILE A 94 -13.46 -6.80 -0.02
CA ILE A 94 -12.17 -7.51 0.02
C ILE A 94 -11.60 -7.55 -1.40
N LYS A 95 -10.68 -6.65 -1.72
CA LYS A 95 -9.85 -6.77 -2.93
C LYS A 95 -8.73 -7.77 -2.65
N VAL A 96 -8.95 -9.03 -3.01
CA VAL A 96 -7.88 -10.05 -3.03
C VAL A 96 -6.97 -9.77 -4.23
N LEU A 97 -5.80 -9.17 -3.97
CA LEU A 97 -4.77 -9.00 -4.98
C LEU A 97 -3.93 -10.29 -5.02
N VAL A 98 -4.26 -11.20 -5.93
CA VAL A 98 -3.43 -12.40 -6.16
C VAL A 98 -2.18 -11.96 -6.91
N ALA A 99 -1.06 -11.85 -6.21
CA ALA A 99 0.25 -11.70 -6.84
C ALA A 99 0.58 -13.05 -7.51
N PHE A 100 0.23 -13.20 -8.77
CA PHE A 100 0.71 -14.33 -9.55
C PHE A 100 2.18 -14.09 -9.84
N ASP A 101 3.02 -14.96 -9.26
CA ASP A 101 4.41 -15.03 -9.65
C ASP A 101 4.50 -15.26 -11.17
N ARG A 102 5.44 -14.58 -11.84
CA ARG A 102 5.58 -14.64 -13.30
C ARG A 102 5.74 -16.08 -13.78
N GLU A 103 6.39 -16.93 -12.99
CA GLU A 103 6.55 -18.36 -13.28
C GLU A 103 5.21 -19.10 -13.21
N ALA A 104 4.34 -18.76 -12.25
CA ALA A 104 3.01 -19.35 -12.13
C ALA A 104 2.09 -18.97 -13.30
N VAL A 105 2.20 -17.74 -13.83
CA VAL A 105 1.44 -17.31 -15.01
C VAL A 105 1.89 -18.05 -16.28
N GLU A 106 3.21 -18.23 -16.46
CA GLU A 106 3.74 -18.93 -17.62
C GLU A 106 3.43 -20.44 -17.57
N ALA A 107 3.49 -21.06 -16.37
CA ALA A 107 3.08 -22.44 -16.17
C ALA A 107 1.60 -22.67 -16.52
N LEU A 108 0.72 -21.72 -16.15
CA LEU A 108 -0.71 -21.81 -16.47
C LEU A 108 -0.98 -21.67 -17.98
N LYS A 109 -0.24 -20.80 -18.67
CA LYS A 109 -0.33 -20.68 -20.14
C LYS A 109 0.15 -21.96 -20.84
N ALA A 110 1.25 -22.54 -20.39
CA ALA A 110 1.79 -23.78 -20.95
C ALA A 110 0.78 -24.94 -20.81
N LEU A 111 0.15 -25.06 -19.64
CA LEU A 111 -0.89 -26.06 -19.39
C LEU A 111 -2.13 -25.86 -20.29
N ALA A 112 -2.57 -24.61 -20.48
CA ALA A 112 -3.71 -24.29 -21.34
C ALA A 112 -3.43 -24.62 -22.83
N GLN A 113 -2.20 -24.43 -23.31
CA GLN A 113 -1.81 -24.84 -24.65
C GLN A 113 -1.76 -26.36 -24.80
N ALA A 114 -1.20 -27.07 -23.82
CA ALA A 114 -1.15 -28.53 -23.83
C ALA A 114 -2.56 -29.15 -23.86
N LEU A 115 -3.50 -28.62 -23.07
CA LEU A 115 -4.88 -29.09 -23.06
C LEU A 115 -5.64 -28.81 -24.37
N ARG A 116 -5.29 -27.74 -25.10
CA ARG A 116 -5.84 -27.49 -26.45
C ARG A 116 -5.27 -28.46 -27.48
N ALA A 117 -3.99 -28.80 -27.38
CA ALA A 117 -3.34 -29.75 -28.28
C ALA A 117 -3.89 -31.19 -28.12
N ILE A 118 -4.40 -31.54 -26.94
CA ILE A 118 -4.99 -32.87 -26.67
C ILE A 118 -6.45 -32.96 -27.17
N LYS A 119 -7.13 -31.83 -27.37
CA LYS A 119 -8.53 -31.78 -27.84
C LYS A 119 -8.66 -31.61 -29.37
N SER A 120 -7.55 -31.55 -30.11
CA SER A 120 -7.51 -31.48 -31.57
C SER A 120 -6.97 -32.76 -32.16
#